data_AF-A0A9J7MPP0-F1
#
_entry.id   AF-A0A9J7MPP0-F1
#
_cell.length_a   1.000
_cell.length_b   1.000
_cell.length_c   1.000
_cell.angle_alpha   90.00
_cell.angle_beta   90.00
_cell.angle_gamma   90.00
#
_symmetry.space_group_name_H-M   'P 1'
#
loop_
_entity.id
_entity.type
_entity.pdbx_description
1 polymer ?
#
loop_
_entity_poly.entity_id
_entity_poly.type
_entity_poly.pdbx_seq_one_letter_code
_entity_poly.pdbx_strand_id
1 'polypeptide(L)'
;MRGDVDQLQNGRVQLCSTCWYVKTLPVGYFPPILNELRCDTDTRCLSGYGQCKQRTQQLTVLQSVGGNFQKMTILQNFGCECGVLSGSPLHSFVAH
;
A
#
# COMPACT_ATOMS: atom_id res chain seq x y z
N MET A 1 14.57 3.39 6.81
CA MET A 1 13.53 3.38 5.77
C MET A 1 14.23 3.16 4.44
N ARG A 2 14.23 1.93 3.92
CA ARG A 2 14.88 1.63 2.64
C ARG A 2 13.80 1.81 1.56
N GLY A 3 13.92 2.88 0.78
CA GLY A 3 13.22 2.97 -0.50
C GLY A 3 13.98 2.10 -1.49
N ASP A 4 13.30 1.13 -2.10
CA ASP A 4 13.93 0.29 -3.12
C ASP A 4 13.92 1.07 -4.44
N VAL A 5 15.10 1.49 -4.88
CA VAL A 5 15.29 2.28 -6.10
C VAL A 5 15.16 1.38 -7.33
N ASP A 6 14.03 1.52 -8.02
CA ASP A 6 13.78 1.55 -9.47
C ASP A 6 14.34 0.51 -10.46
N GLN A 7 14.89 -0.61 -10.00
CA GLN A 7 15.10 -1.74 -10.91
C GLN A 7 14.58 -3.04 -10.31
N LEU A 8 13.38 -3.44 -10.76
CA LEU A 8 12.99 -4.84 -10.64
C LEU A 8 13.98 -5.64 -11.49
N GLN A 9 14.60 -6.67 -10.89
CA GLN A 9 15.35 -7.66 -11.64
C GLN A 9 14.47 -8.13 -12.81
N ASN A 10 14.98 -8.00 -14.05
CA ASN A 10 14.32 -8.22 -15.37
C ASN A 10 13.95 -6.96 -16.18
N GLY A 11 14.55 -5.79 -15.92
CA GLY A 11 14.38 -4.60 -16.79
C GLY A 11 12.98 -3.97 -16.73
N ARG A 12 12.23 -4.27 -15.66
CA ARG A 12 10.92 -3.66 -15.38
C ARG A 12 11.10 -2.47 -14.44
N VAL A 13 10.34 -1.41 -14.69
CA VAL A 13 10.34 -0.20 -13.87
C VAL A 13 9.14 -0.22 -12.95
N GLN A 14 9.34 0.13 -11.69
CA GLN A 14 8.26 0.36 -10.74
C GLN A 14 7.57 1.68 -11.10
N LEU A 15 6.25 1.67 -11.23
CA LEU A 15 5.49 2.87 -11.57
C LEU A 15 5.27 3.80 -10.36
N CYS A 16 5.36 3.25 -9.15
CA CYS A 16 5.23 3.97 -7.89
C CYS A 16 6.31 3.51 -6.93
N SER A 17 7.05 4.44 -6.35
CA SER A 17 7.98 4.13 -5.27
C SER A 17 7.22 3.72 -4.01
N THR A 18 7.74 2.69 -3.33
CA THR A 18 7.16 2.18 -2.09
C THR A 18 8.21 2.10 -1.00
N CYS A 19 7.76 2.26 0.25
CA CYS A 19 8.59 2.11 1.42
C CYS A 19 7.97 1.06 2.35
N TRP A 20 8.83 0.19 2.89
CA TRP A 20 8.46 -0.75 3.94
C TRP A 20 8.36 -0.04 5.29
N TYR A 21 7.22 -0.21 5.95
CA TYR A 21 6.94 0.31 7.27
C TYR A 21 6.52 -0.81 8.20
N VAL A 22 6.93 -0.70 9.45
CA VAL A 22 6.45 -1.53 10.54
C VAL A 22 5.42 -0.75 11.32
N LYS A 23 4.19 -1.26 11.38
CA LYS A 23 3.09 -0.67 12.15
C LYS A 23 2.89 -1.45 13.44
N THR A 24 3.08 -0.79 14.56
CA THR A 24 2.78 -1.34 15.88
C THR A 24 1.31 -1.09 16.21
N LEU A 25 0.57 -2.14 16.54
CA LEU A 25 -0.79 -2.04 17.05
C LEU A 25 -0.79 -1.69 18.55
N PRO A 26 -1.90 -1.13 19.06
CA PRO A 26 -2.04 -0.87 20.50
C PRO A 26 -1.87 -2.14 21.34
N VAL A 27 -1.56 -1.97 22.62
CA VAL A 27 -1.46 -3.08 23.58
C VAL A 27 -2.78 -3.86 23.60
N GLY A 28 -2.68 -5.19 23.63
CA GLY A 28 -3.84 -6.09 23.63
C GLY A 28 -4.23 -6.60 22.24
N TYR A 29 -3.58 -6.16 21.17
CA TYR A 29 -3.79 -6.71 19.83
C TYR A 29 -2.80 -7.84 19.48
N PHE A 30 -3.26 -8.81 18.69
CA PHE A 30 -2.43 -9.87 18.11
C PHE A 30 -2.73 -10.05 16.60
N PRO A 31 -1.69 -10.08 15.74
CA PRO A 31 -0.29 -9.83 16.06
C PRO A 31 -0.06 -8.35 16.46
N PRO A 32 0.91 -8.05 17.35
CA PRO A 32 1.16 -6.68 17.80
C PRO A 32 1.86 -5.80 16.74
N ILE A 33 2.42 -6.42 15.70
CA ILE A 33 3.20 -5.76 14.67
C ILE A 33 2.70 -6.21 13.30
N LEU A 34 2.54 -5.26 12.38
CA LEU A 34 2.12 -5.47 11.00
C LEU A 34 3.13 -4.88 10.03
N ASN A 35 3.31 -5.56 8.90
CA ASN A 35 4.10 -5.05 7.78
C ASN A 35 3.21 -4.23 6.85
N GLU A 36 3.49 -2.93 6.74
CA GLU A 36 2.82 -2.03 5.81
C GLU A 36 3.74 -1.68 4.63
N LEU A 37 3.15 -1.61 3.45
CA LEU A 37 3.74 -0.98 2.28
C LEU A 37 3.08 0.37 2.07
N ARG A 38 3.86 1.44 2.18
CA ARG A 38 3.36 2.81 1.96
C ARG A 38 3.91 3.39 0.68
N CYS A 39 3.06 4.12 -0.04
CA CYS A 39 3.50 4.87 -1.21
C CYS A 39 4.35 6.05 -0.78
N ASP A 40 5.41 6.29 -1.52
CA ASP A 40 6.09 7.59 -1.44
C ASP A 40 5.21 8.67 -2.07
N THR A 41 5.53 9.92 -1.79
CA THR A 41 4.92 11.13 -2.38
C THR A 41 5.26 11.31 -3.87
N ASP A 42 5.66 10.22 -4.55
CA ASP A 42 5.96 10.27 -5.97
C ASP A 42 4.67 10.56 -6.76
N THR A 43 4.76 11.61 -7.57
CA THR A 43 3.70 12.10 -8.45
C THR A 43 3.98 11.75 -9.90
N ARG A 44 5.09 11.07 -10.20
CA ARG A 44 5.61 10.91 -11.56
C ARG A 44 5.30 9.56 -12.19
N CYS A 45 4.32 8.83 -11.68
CA CYS A 45 3.87 7.63 -12.37
C CYS A 45 3.45 7.96 -13.81
N LEU A 46 3.89 7.13 -14.76
CA LEU A 46 3.68 7.34 -16.20
C LEU A 46 4.14 8.74 -16.61
N SER A 47 5.34 9.16 -16.16
CA SER A 47 5.90 10.48 -16.48
C SER A 47 5.01 11.66 -16.05
N GLY A 48 4.22 11.48 -14.99
CA GLY A 48 3.33 12.50 -14.44
C GLY A 48 1.92 12.52 -15.02
N TYR A 49 1.59 11.62 -15.95
CA TYR A 49 0.22 11.46 -16.44
C TYR A 49 -0.67 10.62 -15.51
N GLY A 50 -0.06 9.90 -14.57
CA GLY A 50 -0.75 9.12 -13.55
C GLY A 50 -0.45 9.61 -12.13
N GLN A 51 -1.20 9.10 -11.17
CA GLN A 51 -0.97 9.35 -9.75
C GLN A 51 -0.87 8.02 -9.00
N CYS A 52 0.11 7.95 -8.11
CA CYS A 52 0.26 6.84 -7.18
C CYS A 52 -0.77 6.96 -6.05
N LYS A 53 -1.50 5.87 -5.81
CA LYS A 53 -2.52 5.79 -4.76
C LYS A 53 -2.23 4.63 -3.82
N GLN A 54 -2.32 4.92 -2.53
CA GLN A 54 -2.24 3.92 -1.47
C GLN A 54 -3.40 2.93 -1.57
N ARG A 55 -3.06 1.64 -1.56
CA ARG A 55 -4.02 0.55 -1.45
C ARG A 55 -4.06 0.04 -0.01
N THR A 56 -5.28 -0.15 0.46
CA THR A 56 -5.59 -0.71 1.76
C THR A 56 -6.33 -2.03 1.60
N GLN A 57 -6.07 -2.95 2.51
CA GLN A 57 -6.78 -4.22 2.62
C GLN A 57 -7.36 -4.36 4.02
N GLN A 58 -8.47 -5.09 4.11
CA GLN A 58 -9.02 -5.50 5.40
C GLN A 58 -8.19 -6.66 5.95
N LEU A 59 -7.65 -6.49 7.15
CA LEU A 59 -6.96 -7.53 7.89
C LEU A 59 -7.76 -7.87 9.15
N THR A 60 -7.91 -9.17 9.43
CA THR A 60 -8.48 -9.62 10.70
C THR A 60 -7.37 -9.81 11.73
N VAL A 61 -7.50 -9.13 12.86
CA VAL A 61 -6.62 -9.21 14.03
C VAL A 61 -7.42 -9.63 15.25
N LEU A 62 -6.74 -10.05 16.31
CA LEU A 62 -7.37 -10.35 17.59
C LEU A 62 -7.16 -9.17 18.54
N GLN A 63 -8.19 -8.79 19.30
CA GLN A 63 -8.10 -7.79 20.35
C GLN A 63 -8.53 -8.42 21.68
N SER A 64 -7.72 -8.25 22.73
CA SER A 64 -8.05 -8.65 24.09
C SER A 64 -9.00 -7.61 24.71
N VAL A 65 -10.24 -8.01 24.95
CA VAL A 65 -11.28 -7.19 25.58
C VAL A 65 -11.76 -7.96 26.81
N GLY A 66 -11.48 -7.42 28.01
CA GLY A 66 -11.87 -8.06 29.27
C GLY A 66 -11.27 -9.46 29.47
N GLY A 67 -10.05 -9.69 28.97
CA GLY A 67 -9.36 -10.99 29.08
C GLY A 67 -9.73 -12.02 28.01
N ASN A 68 -10.66 -11.71 27.10
CA ASN A 68 -11.05 -12.57 25.99
C ASN A 68 -10.62 -11.98 24.65
N PHE A 69 -10.16 -12.83 23.73
CA PHE A 69 -9.81 -12.41 22.37
C PHE A 69 -11.06 -12.34 21.48
N GLN A 70 -11.26 -11.19 20.85
CA GLN A 70 -12.31 -10.97 19.85
C GLN A 70 -11.66 -10.66 18.50
N LYS A 71 -12.26 -11.16 17.42
CA LYS A 71 -11.83 -10.85 16.06
C LYS A 71 -12.25 -9.44 15.71
N MET A 72 -11.29 -8.65 15.24
CA MET A 72 -11.49 -7.27 14.81
C MET A 72 -10.92 -7.10 13.41
N THR A 73 -11.65 -6.38 12.56
CA THR A 73 -11.19 -6.05 11.21
C THR A 73 -10.60 -4.64 11.21
N ILE A 74 -9.36 -4.52 10.74
CA ILE A 74 -8.65 -3.24 10.58
C ILE A 74 -8.25 -3.04 9.12
N LEU A 75 -7.99 -1.79 8.73
CA LEU A 75 -7.40 -1.46 7.44
C LEU A 75 -5.87 -1.40 7.56
N GLN A 76 -5.20 -2.09 6.65
CA GLN A 76 -3.74 -2.11 6.54
C GLN A 76 -3.31 -1.65 5.14
N ASN A 77 -2.29 -0.80 5.10
CA ASN A 77 -1.62 -0.41 3.86
C ASN A 77 -0.82 -1.59 3.29
N PHE A 78 -1.13 -2.04 2.08
CA PHE A 78 -0.50 -3.26 1.51
C PHE A 78 0.18 -3.06 0.17
N GLY A 79 0.01 -1.91 -0.48
CA GLY A 79 0.62 -1.66 -1.77
C GLY A 79 0.25 -0.32 -2.37
N CYS A 80 0.78 -0.07 -3.55
CA CYS A 80 0.59 1.16 -4.31
C CYS A 80 0.17 0.81 -5.72
N GLU A 81 -0.80 1.56 -6.23
CA GLU A 81 -1.25 1.44 -7.61
C GLU A 81 -1.08 2.78 -8.29
N CYS A 82 -0.68 2.72 -9.55
CA CYS A 82 -0.74 3.88 -10.42
C CYS A 82 -2.07 3.90 -11.16
N GLY A 83 -2.79 5.01 -11.04
CA GLY A 83 -4.01 5.26 -11.81
C GLY A 83 -3.86 6.48 -12.71
N VAL A 84 -4.48 6.44 -13.88
CA VAL A 84 -4.68 7.62 -14.74
C VAL A 84 -6.08 8.19 -14.51
N LEU A 85 -6.27 9.48 -14.81
CA LEU A 85 -7.60 10.09 -14.74
C LEU A 85 -8.53 9.47 -15.79
N SER A 86 -9.75 9.10 -15.37
CA SER A 86 -10.79 8.67 -16.30
C SER A 86 -11.12 9.80 -17.26
N GLY A 87 -11.14 9.48 -18.56
CA GLY A 87 -11.33 10.44 -19.66
C GLY A 87 -10.06 11.17 -20.11
N SER A 88 -8.92 10.94 -19.47
CA SER A 88 -7.63 11.40 -19.99
C SER A 88 -7.26 10.66 -21.29
N PRO A 89 -6.36 11.22 -22.12
CA PRO A 89 -5.87 10.52 -23.31
C PRO A 89 -5.27 9.14 -23.03
N LEU A 90 -4.80 8.89 -21.80
CA LEU A 90 -4.26 7.60 -21.41
C LEU A 90 -5.33 6.58 -20.98
N HIS A 91 -6.57 7.01 -20.72
CA HIS A 91 -7.63 6.14 -20.23
C HIS A 91 -7.86 4.92 -21.14
N SER A 92 -7.83 5.12 -22.46
CA SER A 92 -8.01 4.05 -23.46
C SER A 92 -6.91 2.99 -23.49
N PHE A 93 -5.75 3.26 -22.87
CA PHE A 93 -4.61 2.34 -22.84
C PHE A 93 -4.56 1.49 -21.56
N VAL A 94 -5.45 1.75 -20.59
CA VAL A 94 -5.46 1.07 -19.28
C VAL A 94 -6.83 0.49 -18.92
N ALA A 95 -7.92 1.02 -19.48
CA ALA A 95 -9.26 0.46 -19.30
C ALA A 95 -9.52 -0.65 -20.34
N HIS A 96 -9.37 -1.90 -19.91
CA HIS A 96 -9.85 -3.09 -20.63
C HIS A 96 -10.77 -3.89 -19.71
#